data_AF-A0A3P7M9Q3-F1
#
_entry.id   AF-A0A3P7M9Q3-F1
#
_cell.length_a   1.000
_cell.length_b   1.000
_cell.length_c   1.000
_cell.angle_alpha   90.00
_cell.angle_beta   90.00
_cell.angle_gamma   90.00
#
_symmetry.space_group_name_H-M   'P 1'
#
loop_
_entity.id
_entity.type
_entity.pdbx_description
1 polymer ?
#
loop_
_entity_poly.entity_id
_entity_poly.type
_entity_poly.pdbx_seq_one_letter_code
_entity_poly.pdbx_strand_id
1 'polypeptide(L)'
;MEIVDTIQNLNEYWGPPAQNWFDYFVDASKLADLLAKPGNQETVGRLAIQFAEQAASTQKEGEMMMAKGFSNEDIQFAERKAACLILCAMACFAYIEWDIEYLIDKYNEILSVRILIENLLGLCRSSETPSDAQFAEYLFAKWAMAVDRRYRLPPPPAKQTVNNPLLVPDLQLTKHENIRKMVVDTRTWFPQVISSLEKFIAEAKDLSVPGVNCFLTPFLEKGGMSLGVGIAGMNVLCMWAPRPVFSLSTVTLTGAEIVSACRFELLRFHFANGAMDTALELLKQITLPTSTSPLVMIDRKELNGYYLALNVPSPMPPVPIGAKDFIPDQKLLTDDTSTFRRLRVWRQRAVTRTSGQLQVAFRSENVAKDVLEGRATSVRQRLLEKIIQQRFIKSLQRQISNVRDVVVRRRIDALLIFLCATVAGMREELLRCGWDTPSRLRSLASQAPKTVTPPVSAQIVKS
;
A
#
# COMPACT_ATOMS: atom_id res chain seq x y z
N MET A 1 -28.53 -7.89 29.81
CA MET A 1 -28.07 -7.34 28.52
C MET A 1 -26.82 -8.04 28.00
N GLU A 2 -26.21 -8.99 28.72
CA GLU A 2 -25.07 -9.79 28.22
C GLU A 2 -25.50 -11.10 27.51
N ILE A 3 -26.70 -11.62 27.77
CA ILE A 3 -27.16 -12.89 27.16
C ILE A 3 -27.52 -12.71 25.68
N VAL A 4 -27.95 -11.52 25.27
CA VAL A 4 -28.35 -11.24 23.88
C VAL A 4 -27.12 -11.12 22.97
N ASP A 5 -26.02 -10.54 23.45
CA ASP A 5 -24.75 -10.43 22.71
C ASP A 5 -24.07 -11.81 22.54
N THR A 6 -24.18 -12.71 23.52
CA THR A 6 -23.64 -14.09 23.39
C THR A 6 -24.43 -14.92 22.38
N ILE A 7 -25.75 -14.70 22.25
CA ILE A 7 -26.60 -15.41 21.28
C ILE A 7 -26.41 -14.85 19.86
N GLN A 8 -26.16 -13.55 19.70
CA GLN A 8 -25.78 -12.98 18.39
C GLN A 8 -24.43 -13.51 17.91
N ASN A 9 -23.45 -13.66 18.80
CA ASN A 9 -22.16 -14.27 18.47
C ASN A 9 -22.26 -15.77 18.14
N LEU A 10 -23.24 -16.50 18.68
CA LEU A 10 -23.46 -17.89 18.31
C LEU A 10 -24.03 -18.01 16.89
N ASN A 11 -24.99 -17.17 16.49
CA ASN A 11 -25.59 -17.22 15.15
C ASN A 11 -24.61 -16.94 14.01
N GLU A 12 -23.50 -16.23 14.23
CA GLU A 12 -22.43 -16.08 13.24
C GLU A 12 -21.71 -17.41 12.92
N TYR A 13 -21.77 -18.41 13.82
CA TYR A 13 -21.17 -19.74 13.62
C TYR A 13 -22.11 -20.79 13.03
N TRP A 14 -23.41 -20.51 12.89
CA TRP A 14 -24.41 -21.45 12.34
C TRP A 14 -24.86 -21.12 10.92
N GLY A 15 -24.20 -20.18 10.24
CA GLY A 15 -24.28 -20.11 8.79
C GLY A 15 -23.82 -21.43 8.17
N PRO A 16 -24.26 -21.80 6.95
CA PRO A 16 -23.62 -22.89 6.23
C PRO A 16 -22.11 -22.65 6.25
N PRO A 17 -21.28 -23.68 6.53
CA PRO A 17 -19.83 -23.50 6.62
C PRO A 17 -19.36 -22.73 5.39
N ALA A 18 -18.55 -21.70 5.61
CA ALA A 18 -18.05 -20.87 4.53
C ALA A 18 -17.41 -21.80 3.50
N GLN A 19 -17.99 -21.84 2.29
CA GLN A 19 -17.53 -22.77 1.26
C GLN A 19 -16.04 -22.54 1.04
N ASN A 20 -15.27 -23.60 1.18
CA ASN A 20 -13.81 -23.55 1.15
C ASN A 20 -13.30 -24.24 -0.12
N TRP A 21 -12.00 -24.11 -0.38
CA TRP A 21 -11.35 -24.75 -1.51
C TRP A 21 -11.67 -26.26 -1.63
N PHE A 22 -11.87 -26.96 -0.51
CA PHE A 22 -12.09 -28.40 -0.49
C PHE A 22 -13.42 -28.79 -1.13
N ASP A 23 -14.49 -28.02 -0.89
CA ASP A 23 -15.81 -28.26 -1.50
C ASP A 23 -15.73 -28.23 -3.04
N TYR A 24 -14.97 -27.27 -3.57
CA TYR A 24 -14.77 -27.07 -5.01
C TYR A 24 -13.73 -28.03 -5.60
N PHE A 25 -12.81 -28.54 -4.78
CA PHE A 25 -11.81 -29.50 -5.20
C PHE A 25 -12.40 -30.91 -5.36
N VAL A 26 -13.26 -31.31 -4.42
CA VAL A 26 -13.92 -32.61 -4.45
C VAL A 26 -15.04 -32.64 -5.49
N ASP A 27 -15.84 -31.57 -5.56
CA ASP A 27 -16.87 -31.40 -6.59
C ASP A 27 -16.37 -30.50 -7.72
N ALA A 28 -15.66 -31.12 -8.67
CA ALA A 28 -15.10 -30.42 -9.82
C ALA A 28 -16.18 -29.77 -10.71
N SER A 29 -17.40 -30.31 -10.72
CA SER A 29 -18.52 -29.73 -11.47
C SER A 29 -18.97 -28.39 -10.89
N LYS A 30 -18.99 -28.30 -9.55
CA LYS A 30 -19.28 -27.05 -8.83
C LYS A 30 -18.25 -25.96 -9.11
N LEU A 31 -16.96 -26.32 -9.22
CA LEU A 31 -15.92 -25.36 -9.62
C LEU A 31 -16.11 -24.90 -11.06
N ALA A 32 -16.40 -25.83 -11.98
CA ALA A 32 -16.66 -25.49 -13.38
C ALA A 32 -17.86 -24.53 -13.53
N ASP A 33 -18.96 -24.80 -12.83
CA ASP A 33 -20.16 -23.95 -12.83
C ASP A 33 -19.89 -22.55 -12.26
N LEU A 34 -19.04 -22.45 -11.23
CA LEU A 34 -18.64 -21.17 -10.64
C LEU A 34 -17.84 -20.32 -11.64
N LEU A 35 -16.87 -20.95 -12.32
CA LEU A 35 -15.97 -20.30 -13.26
C LEU A 35 -16.61 -20.00 -14.63
N ALA A 36 -17.72 -20.68 -14.98
CA ALA A 36 -18.46 -20.42 -16.22
C ALA A 36 -19.28 -19.12 -16.17
N LYS A 37 -19.63 -18.63 -14.97
CA LYS A 37 -20.49 -17.45 -14.79
C LYS A 37 -19.66 -16.21 -14.46
N PRO A 38 -19.84 -15.07 -15.15
CA PRO A 38 -19.19 -13.82 -14.75
C PRO A 38 -19.76 -13.28 -13.42
N GLY A 39 -19.00 -12.42 -12.74
CA GLY A 39 -19.44 -11.72 -11.51
C GLY A 39 -19.04 -12.38 -10.19
N ASN A 40 -18.30 -13.48 -10.22
CA ASN A 40 -17.85 -14.21 -9.03
C ASN A 40 -16.41 -13.84 -8.61
N GLN A 41 -15.88 -12.67 -9.01
CA GLN A 41 -14.46 -12.33 -8.84
C GLN A 41 -13.98 -12.37 -7.38
N GLU A 42 -14.86 -12.08 -6.42
CA GLU A 42 -14.50 -12.17 -5.00
C GLU A 42 -14.30 -13.62 -4.57
N THR A 43 -15.31 -14.46 -4.73
CA THR A 43 -15.24 -15.88 -4.36
C THR A 43 -14.10 -16.56 -5.08
N VAL A 44 -13.97 -16.35 -6.39
CA VAL A 44 -12.93 -16.98 -7.21
C VAL A 44 -11.53 -16.46 -6.84
N GLY A 45 -11.38 -15.16 -6.57
CA GLY A 45 -10.10 -14.61 -6.11
C GLY A 45 -9.65 -15.21 -4.77
N ARG A 46 -10.58 -15.42 -3.83
CA ARG A 46 -10.29 -16.10 -2.55
C ARG A 46 -9.90 -17.57 -2.76
N LEU A 47 -10.60 -18.27 -3.65
CA LEU A 47 -10.29 -19.65 -4.01
C LEU A 47 -8.90 -19.78 -4.64
N ALA A 48 -8.49 -18.85 -5.52
CA ALA A 48 -7.16 -18.84 -6.12
C ALA A 48 -6.06 -18.88 -5.05
N ILE A 49 -6.20 -18.06 -4.00
CA ILE A 49 -5.28 -17.99 -2.86
C ILE A 49 -5.29 -19.29 -2.05
N GLN A 50 -6.49 -19.79 -1.70
CA GLN A 50 -6.61 -21.02 -0.90
C GLN A 50 -6.03 -22.24 -1.64
N PHE A 51 -6.29 -22.37 -2.94
CA PHE A 51 -5.73 -23.45 -3.75
C PHE A 51 -4.20 -23.34 -3.85
N ALA A 52 -3.65 -22.13 -4.01
CA ALA A 52 -2.20 -21.93 -4.06
C ALA A 52 -1.51 -22.28 -2.74
N GLU A 53 -2.07 -21.86 -1.61
CA GLU A 53 -1.55 -22.18 -0.27
C GLU A 53 -1.61 -23.68 0.01
N GLN A 54 -2.73 -24.31 -0.34
CA GLN A 54 -2.89 -25.74 -0.16
C GLN A 54 -1.94 -26.53 -1.08
N ALA A 55 -1.71 -26.07 -2.31
CA ALA A 55 -0.74 -26.66 -3.22
C ALA A 55 0.67 -26.61 -2.63
N ALA A 56 1.11 -25.44 -2.16
CA ALA A 56 2.43 -25.27 -1.55
C ALA A 56 2.61 -26.12 -0.28
N SER A 57 1.57 -26.23 0.55
CA SER A 57 1.58 -27.11 1.72
C SER A 57 1.73 -28.57 1.32
N THR A 58 1.01 -29.02 0.29
CA THR A 58 1.09 -30.40 -0.21
C THR A 58 2.44 -30.70 -0.89
N GLN A 59 3.04 -29.74 -1.61
CA GLN A 59 4.40 -29.89 -2.13
C GLN A 59 5.42 -30.10 -1.01
N LYS A 60 5.36 -29.26 0.03
CA LYS A 60 6.23 -29.37 1.22
C LYS A 60 6.04 -30.69 1.98
N GLU A 61 4.79 -31.17 2.05
CA GLU A 61 4.48 -32.49 2.60
C GLU A 61 5.15 -33.61 1.78
N GLY A 62 5.05 -33.55 0.44
CA GLY A 62 5.74 -34.48 -0.47
C GLY A 62 7.27 -34.47 -0.31
N GLU A 63 7.88 -33.28 -0.19
CA GLU A 63 9.31 -33.13 0.10
C GLU A 63 9.70 -33.79 1.42
N MET A 64 8.88 -33.64 2.46
CA MET A 64 9.11 -34.28 3.75
C MET A 64 8.94 -35.81 3.69
N MET A 65 7.97 -36.31 2.93
CA MET A 65 7.77 -37.74 2.69
C MET A 65 8.99 -38.36 1.99
N MET A 66 9.52 -37.68 0.96
CA MET A 66 10.78 -38.08 0.32
C MET A 66 11.95 -38.13 1.32
N ALA A 67 12.13 -37.08 2.12
CA ALA A 67 13.21 -37.01 3.11
C ALA A 67 13.12 -38.09 4.20
N LYS A 68 11.90 -38.56 4.51
CA LYS A 68 11.63 -39.59 5.52
C LYS A 68 11.57 -41.01 4.93
N GLY A 69 11.77 -41.19 3.64
CA GLY A 69 11.80 -42.51 2.99
C GLY A 69 10.43 -43.19 2.89
N PHE A 70 9.37 -42.42 2.67
CA PHE A 70 8.03 -42.96 2.39
C PHE A 70 7.99 -43.72 1.06
N SER A 71 6.90 -44.47 0.82
CA SER A 71 6.73 -45.20 -0.42
C SER A 71 6.66 -44.26 -1.63
N ASN A 72 7.10 -44.73 -2.78
CA ASN A 72 7.03 -43.96 -4.03
C ASN A 72 5.57 -43.64 -4.42
N GLU A 73 4.61 -44.47 -4.02
CA GLU A 73 3.19 -44.26 -4.28
C GLU A 73 2.65 -43.06 -3.50
N ASP A 74 3.02 -42.92 -2.22
CA ASP A 74 2.62 -41.79 -1.37
C ASP A 74 3.19 -40.46 -1.90
N ILE A 75 4.46 -40.49 -2.31
CA ILE A 75 5.14 -39.31 -2.89
C ILE A 75 4.45 -38.89 -4.20
N GLN A 76 4.20 -39.85 -5.09
CA GLN A 76 3.49 -39.58 -6.35
C GLN A 76 2.07 -39.07 -6.12
N PHE A 77 1.39 -39.57 -5.09
CA PHE A 77 0.06 -39.08 -4.72
C PHE A 77 0.11 -37.61 -4.29
N ALA A 78 1.07 -37.24 -3.43
CA ALA A 78 1.26 -35.85 -3.01
C ALA A 78 1.57 -34.92 -4.20
N GLU A 79 2.45 -35.34 -5.11
CA GLU A 79 2.78 -34.59 -6.33
C GLU A 79 1.55 -34.37 -7.23
N ARG A 80 0.77 -35.42 -7.46
CA ARG A 80 -0.46 -35.35 -8.27
C ARG A 80 -1.51 -34.45 -7.63
N LYS A 81 -1.69 -34.54 -6.32
CA LYS A 81 -2.61 -33.68 -5.57
C LYS A 81 -2.18 -32.22 -5.67
N ALA A 82 -0.89 -31.93 -5.49
CA ALA A 82 -0.35 -30.58 -5.68
C ALA A 82 -0.61 -30.06 -7.10
N ALA A 83 -0.35 -30.86 -8.13
CA ALA A 83 -0.60 -30.48 -9.52
C ALA A 83 -2.08 -30.15 -9.77
N CYS A 84 -3.01 -30.95 -9.25
CA CYS A 84 -4.44 -30.66 -9.35
C CYS A 84 -4.81 -29.33 -8.67
N LEU A 85 -4.30 -29.08 -7.46
CA LEU A 85 -4.53 -27.83 -6.74
C LEU A 85 -3.99 -26.62 -7.50
N ILE A 86 -2.81 -26.75 -8.12
CA ILE A 86 -2.23 -25.69 -8.96
C ILE A 86 -3.11 -25.40 -10.18
N LEU A 87 -3.63 -26.44 -10.86
CA LEU A 87 -4.55 -26.23 -11.98
C LEU A 87 -5.81 -25.49 -11.55
N CYS A 88 -6.40 -25.84 -10.40
CA CYS A 88 -7.53 -25.09 -9.84
C CYS A 88 -7.16 -23.63 -9.52
N ALA A 89 -5.99 -23.41 -8.92
CA ALA A 89 -5.49 -22.08 -8.59
C ALA A 89 -5.30 -21.22 -9.85
N MET A 90 -4.68 -21.77 -10.90
CA MET A 90 -4.47 -21.09 -12.18
C MET A 90 -5.77 -20.82 -12.93
N ALA A 91 -6.73 -21.76 -12.89
CA ALA A 91 -8.06 -21.54 -13.46
C ALA A 91 -8.78 -20.36 -12.79
N CYS A 92 -8.70 -20.28 -11.46
CA CYS A 92 -9.25 -19.15 -10.70
C CYS A 92 -8.51 -17.84 -10.98
N PHE A 93 -7.18 -17.87 -11.12
CA PHE A 93 -6.38 -16.69 -11.40
C PHE A 93 -6.64 -16.15 -12.82
N ALA A 94 -6.78 -17.05 -13.80
CA ALA A 94 -7.18 -16.70 -15.17
C ALA A 94 -8.60 -16.09 -15.23
N TYR A 95 -9.52 -16.56 -14.38
CA TYR A 95 -10.89 -16.02 -14.31
C TYR A 95 -10.91 -14.56 -13.84
N ILE A 96 -10.04 -14.18 -12.91
CA ILE A 96 -9.87 -12.78 -12.49
C ILE A 96 -8.89 -12.02 -13.39
N GLU A 97 -8.72 -12.49 -14.64
CA GLU A 97 -7.90 -11.84 -15.68
C GLU A 97 -6.44 -11.61 -15.30
N TRP A 98 -5.88 -12.48 -14.44
CA TRP A 98 -4.50 -12.37 -13.96
C TRP A 98 -4.21 -11.08 -13.18
N ASP A 99 -5.22 -10.49 -12.53
CA ASP A 99 -5.08 -9.26 -11.76
C ASP A 99 -4.31 -9.48 -10.44
N ILE A 100 -2.99 -9.29 -10.52
CA ILE A 100 -2.05 -9.35 -9.39
C ILE A 100 -2.41 -8.33 -8.32
N GLU A 101 -2.74 -7.10 -8.73
CA GLU A 101 -2.97 -5.99 -7.80
C GLU A 101 -4.25 -6.20 -7.02
N TYR A 102 -5.31 -6.71 -7.66
CA TYR A 102 -6.55 -7.11 -6.99
C TYR A 102 -6.31 -8.15 -5.90
N LEU A 103 -5.54 -9.21 -6.18
CA LEU A 103 -5.25 -10.23 -5.17
C LEU A 103 -4.44 -9.67 -3.98
N ILE A 104 -3.44 -8.85 -4.25
CA ILE A 104 -2.60 -8.25 -3.20
C ILE A 104 -3.43 -7.25 -2.36
N ASP A 105 -4.17 -6.34 -3.00
CA ASP A 105 -4.88 -5.28 -2.29
C ASP A 105 -6.11 -5.77 -1.53
N LYS A 106 -6.86 -6.71 -2.11
CA LYS A 106 -8.09 -7.20 -1.47
C LYS A 106 -7.80 -8.15 -0.32
N TYR A 107 -6.80 -9.02 -0.45
CA TYR A 107 -6.54 -10.09 0.53
C TYR A 107 -5.28 -9.86 1.37
N ASN A 108 -4.42 -8.90 1.01
CA ASN A 108 -3.13 -8.69 1.67
C ASN A 108 -2.25 -9.97 1.68
N GLU A 109 -2.30 -10.72 0.58
CA GLU A 109 -1.62 -12.03 0.43
C GLU A 109 -0.58 -12.03 -0.70
N ILE A 110 0.44 -11.17 -0.60
CA ILE A 110 1.52 -11.11 -1.60
C ILE A 110 2.35 -12.41 -1.69
N LEU A 111 2.46 -13.16 -0.58
CA LEU A 111 3.17 -14.44 -0.56
C LEU A 111 2.43 -15.50 -1.37
N SER A 112 1.10 -15.55 -1.28
CA SER A 112 0.29 -16.51 -2.03
C SER A 112 0.24 -16.14 -3.52
N VAL A 113 0.28 -14.84 -3.85
CA VAL A 113 0.48 -14.38 -5.23
C VAL A 113 1.85 -14.81 -5.77
N ARG A 114 2.93 -14.74 -4.98
CA ARG A 114 4.23 -15.28 -5.38
C ARG A 114 4.15 -16.77 -5.76
N ILE A 115 3.46 -17.57 -4.94
CA ILE A 115 3.27 -19.01 -5.21
C ILE A 115 2.59 -19.21 -6.56
N LEU A 116 1.54 -18.44 -6.88
CA LEU A 116 0.87 -18.51 -8.17
C LEU A 116 1.84 -18.23 -9.34
N ILE A 117 2.60 -17.14 -9.24
CA ILE A 117 3.54 -16.71 -10.28
C ILE A 117 4.67 -17.73 -10.49
N GLU A 118 5.30 -18.21 -9.41
CA GLU A 118 6.40 -19.17 -9.48
C GLU A 118 5.93 -20.52 -10.07
N ASN A 119 4.74 -20.98 -9.69
CA ASN A 119 4.17 -22.20 -10.26
C ASN A 119 3.82 -22.03 -11.75
N LEU A 120 3.23 -20.90 -12.16
CA LEU A 120 2.99 -20.63 -13.58
C LEU A 120 4.30 -20.63 -14.39
N LEU A 121 5.34 -19.98 -13.86
CA LEU A 121 6.66 -19.94 -14.49
C LEU A 121 7.25 -21.35 -14.62
N GLY A 122 7.12 -22.19 -13.59
CA GLY A 122 7.52 -23.60 -13.63
C GLY A 122 6.75 -24.40 -14.70
N LEU A 123 5.43 -24.23 -14.75
CA LEU A 123 4.57 -24.90 -15.74
C LEU A 123 4.94 -24.50 -17.18
N CYS A 124 5.07 -23.19 -17.45
CA CYS A 124 5.38 -22.70 -18.79
C CYS A 124 6.79 -23.04 -19.25
N ARG A 125 7.79 -23.08 -18.35
CA ARG A 125 9.16 -23.53 -18.69
C ARG A 125 9.23 -24.99 -19.08
N SER A 126 8.29 -25.80 -18.61
CA SER A 126 8.16 -27.21 -19.00
C SER A 126 7.34 -27.42 -20.27
N SER A 127 6.78 -26.34 -20.85
CA SER A 127 6.03 -26.38 -22.10
C SER A 127 6.97 -26.48 -23.31
N GLU A 128 6.55 -27.21 -24.33
CA GLU A 128 7.30 -27.31 -25.60
C GLU A 128 7.13 -26.07 -26.47
N THR A 129 6.16 -25.21 -26.15
CA THR A 129 5.80 -23.99 -26.89
C THR A 129 6.44 -22.74 -26.27
N PRO A 130 7.39 -22.07 -26.97
CA PRO A 130 8.11 -20.91 -26.42
C PRO A 130 7.23 -19.70 -26.10
N SER A 131 6.06 -19.57 -26.73
CA SER A 131 5.10 -18.50 -26.48
C SER A 131 4.54 -18.53 -25.05
N ASP A 132 4.43 -19.71 -24.44
CA ASP A 132 3.83 -19.86 -23.11
C ASP A 132 4.79 -19.35 -22.02
N ALA A 133 6.10 -19.53 -22.25
CA ALA A 133 7.14 -18.96 -21.42
C ALA A 133 7.13 -17.42 -21.46
N GLN A 134 6.82 -16.80 -22.61
CA GLN A 134 6.76 -15.34 -22.72
C GLN A 134 5.67 -14.74 -21.81
N PHE A 135 4.48 -15.35 -21.75
CA PHE A 135 3.43 -14.86 -20.85
C PHE A 135 3.84 -14.97 -19.37
N ALA A 136 4.42 -16.10 -18.98
CA ALA A 136 4.88 -16.28 -17.60
C ALA A 136 6.02 -15.32 -17.23
N GLU A 137 6.96 -15.07 -18.15
CA GLU A 137 8.02 -14.07 -17.97
C GLU A 137 7.46 -12.66 -17.83
N TYR A 138 6.48 -12.28 -18.66
CA TYR A 138 5.80 -11.00 -18.58
C TYR A 138 5.07 -10.83 -17.23
N LEU A 139 4.31 -11.84 -16.81
CA LEU A 139 3.57 -11.81 -15.55
C LEU A 139 4.50 -11.76 -14.33
N PHE A 140 5.62 -12.50 -14.37
CA PHE A 140 6.66 -12.43 -13.35
C PHE A 140 7.27 -11.02 -13.27
N ALA A 141 7.59 -10.41 -14.40
CA ALA A 141 8.13 -9.05 -14.44
C ALA A 141 7.16 -8.02 -13.84
N LYS A 142 5.87 -8.12 -14.18
CA LYS A 142 4.79 -7.30 -13.60
C LYS A 142 4.70 -7.47 -12.08
N TRP A 143 4.70 -8.71 -11.59
CA TRP A 143 4.67 -9.00 -10.16
C TRP A 143 5.91 -8.44 -9.44
N ALA A 144 7.10 -8.62 -10.00
CA ALA A 144 8.34 -8.09 -9.41
C ALA A 144 8.34 -6.56 -9.32
N MET A 145 7.81 -5.86 -10.34
CA MET A 145 7.62 -4.40 -10.30
C MET A 145 6.59 -3.97 -9.26
N ALA A 146 5.51 -4.73 -9.07
CA ALA A 146 4.55 -4.50 -8.01
C ALA A 146 5.18 -4.66 -6.61
N VAL A 147 6.06 -5.65 -6.42
CA VAL A 147 6.84 -5.83 -5.18
C VAL A 147 7.75 -4.62 -4.93
N ASP A 148 8.48 -4.13 -5.94
CA ASP A 148 9.33 -2.94 -5.80
C ASP A 148 8.51 -1.73 -5.34
N ARG A 149 7.38 -1.47 -6.00
CA ARG A 149 6.50 -0.32 -5.70
C ARG A 149 5.99 -0.34 -4.25
N ARG A 150 5.63 -1.51 -3.74
CA ARG A 150 5.07 -1.69 -2.39
C ARG A 150 6.12 -1.71 -1.29
N TYR A 151 7.30 -2.28 -1.55
CA TYR A 151 8.34 -2.52 -0.56
C TYR A 151 9.67 -1.86 -0.90
N ARG A 152 9.60 -0.71 -1.58
CA ARG A 152 10.75 0.11 -1.95
C ARG A 152 11.60 0.48 -0.74
N LEU A 153 10.91 0.94 0.30
CA LEU A 153 11.46 0.97 1.64
C LEU A 153 11.20 -0.41 2.26
N PRO A 154 12.25 -1.21 2.53
CA PRO A 154 12.05 -2.52 3.11
C PRO A 154 11.34 -2.37 4.46
N PRO A 155 10.38 -3.26 4.76
CA PRO A 155 9.65 -3.17 6.02
C PRO A 155 10.63 -3.32 7.20
N PRO A 156 10.48 -2.53 8.28
CA PRO A 156 11.40 -2.57 9.42
C PRO A 156 11.39 -3.96 10.06
N PRO A 157 12.51 -4.42 10.65
CA PRO A 157 12.54 -5.73 11.32
C PRO A 157 11.39 -5.87 12.31
N ALA A 158 10.73 -7.01 12.28
CA ALA A 158 9.60 -7.29 13.16
C ALA A 158 10.11 -7.26 14.62
N LYS A 159 9.54 -6.39 15.46
CA LYS A 159 9.89 -6.34 16.88
C LYS A 159 9.09 -7.42 17.60
N GLN A 160 9.77 -8.22 18.42
CA GLN A 160 9.10 -9.19 19.28
C GLN A 160 8.03 -8.50 20.13
N THR A 161 6.81 -9.03 20.12
CA THR A 161 5.76 -8.62 21.03
C THR A 161 6.20 -8.92 22.45
N VAL A 162 6.30 -7.89 23.29
CA VAL A 162 6.90 -7.95 24.64
C VAL A 162 6.10 -8.86 25.61
N ASN A 163 4.90 -9.31 25.24
CA ASN A 163 4.07 -10.23 26.01
C ASN A 163 3.69 -11.46 25.16
N ASN A 164 4.52 -12.50 25.16
CA ASN A 164 4.15 -13.84 24.68
C ASN A 164 4.35 -14.87 25.80
N PRO A 165 3.43 -14.94 26.78
CA PRO A 165 3.55 -15.83 27.93
C PRO A 165 3.47 -17.33 27.56
N LEU A 166 3.07 -17.67 26.33
CA LEU A 166 2.87 -19.05 25.88
C LEU A 166 3.97 -19.54 24.92
N LEU A 167 5.00 -18.73 24.61
CA LEU A 167 6.07 -19.06 23.64
C LEU A 167 5.53 -19.51 22.25
N VAL A 168 4.31 -19.12 21.90
CA VAL A 168 3.71 -19.52 20.61
C VAL A 168 4.32 -18.69 19.48
N PRO A 169 4.75 -19.29 18.36
CA PRO A 169 5.23 -18.52 17.21
C PRO A 169 4.18 -17.52 16.75
N ASP A 170 4.54 -16.24 16.72
CA ASP A 170 3.66 -15.20 16.19
C ASP A 170 3.62 -15.33 14.66
N LEU A 171 2.47 -15.77 14.16
CA LEU A 171 2.23 -15.97 12.73
C LEU A 171 2.35 -14.67 11.94
N GLN A 172 2.02 -13.51 12.53
CA GLN A 172 2.16 -12.21 11.88
C GLN A 172 3.62 -11.79 11.79
N LEU A 173 4.43 -12.03 12.83
CA LEU A 173 5.88 -11.80 12.77
C LEU A 173 6.53 -12.72 11.73
N THR A 174 6.08 -13.98 11.65
CA THR A 174 6.59 -14.96 10.68
C THR A 174 6.23 -14.54 9.25
N LYS A 175 4.97 -14.15 9.00
CA LYS A 175 4.52 -13.63 7.70
C LYS A 175 5.32 -12.38 7.32
N HIS A 176 5.51 -11.46 8.25
CA HIS A 176 6.30 -10.25 8.03
C HIS A 176 7.75 -10.55 7.63
N GLU A 177 8.42 -11.48 8.32
CA GLU A 177 9.80 -11.87 7.98
C GLU A 177 9.87 -12.59 6.62
N ASN A 178 8.88 -13.42 6.29
CA ASN A 178 8.80 -14.06 4.97
C ASN A 178 8.61 -13.04 3.85
N ILE A 179 7.79 -12.01 4.05
CA ILE A 179 7.65 -10.89 3.09
C ILE A 179 8.99 -10.17 2.94
N ARG A 180 9.69 -9.87 4.04
CA ARG A 180 11.01 -9.23 4.00
C ARG A 180 12.01 -10.06 3.20
N LYS A 181 12.08 -11.37 3.43
CA LYS A 181 12.95 -12.29 2.67
C LYS A 181 12.59 -12.29 1.19
N MET A 182 11.30 -12.46 0.87
CA MET A 182 10.81 -12.39 -0.51
C MET A 182 11.22 -11.09 -1.21
N VAL A 183 11.10 -9.93 -0.55
CA VAL A 183 11.47 -8.64 -1.14
C VAL A 183 12.96 -8.61 -1.46
N VAL A 184 13.82 -9.10 -0.55
CA VAL A 184 15.26 -9.20 -0.78
C VAL A 184 15.57 -10.14 -1.95
N ASP A 185 14.95 -11.32 -1.98
CA ASP A 185 15.12 -12.29 -3.06
C ASP A 185 14.68 -11.69 -4.41
N THR A 186 13.52 -11.06 -4.46
CA THR A 186 12.96 -10.45 -5.67
C THR A 186 13.88 -9.38 -6.26
N ARG A 187 14.54 -8.58 -5.40
CA ARG A 187 15.51 -7.56 -5.85
C ARG A 187 16.70 -8.15 -6.60
N THR A 188 17.10 -9.38 -6.29
CA THR A 188 18.20 -10.06 -7.02
C THR A 188 17.84 -10.32 -8.49
N TRP A 189 16.55 -10.36 -8.82
CA TRP A 189 16.03 -10.59 -10.17
C TRP A 189 15.80 -9.31 -10.97
N PHE A 190 15.94 -8.11 -10.37
CA PHE A 190 15.63 -6.85 -11.06
C PHE A 190 16.43 -6.62 -12.34
N PRO A 191 17.74 -6.93 -12.43
CA PRO A 191 18.45 -6.81 -13.70
C PRO A 191 17.79 -7.62 -14.83
N GLN A 192 17.38 -8.86 -14.54
CA GLN A 192 16.69 -9.73 -15.49
C GLN A 192 15.28 -9.24 -15.80
N VAL A 193 14.54 -8.75 -14.80
CA VAL A 193 13.20 -8.20 -14.97
C VAL A 193 13.21 -6.98 -15.89
N ILE A 194 14.14 -6.04 -15.66
CA ILE A 194 14.29 -4.84 -16.49
C ILE A 194 14.63 -5.25 -17.92
N SER A 195 15.62 -6.14 -18.10
CA SER A 195 16.00 -6.65 -19.42
C SER A 195 14.83 -7.34 -20.13
N SER A 196 13.98 -8.06 -19.40
CA SER A 196 12.77 -8.69 -19.95
C SER A 196 11.76 -7.66 -20.43
N LEU A 197 11.49 -6.61 -19.64
CA LEU A 197 10.59 -5.52 -20.04
C LEU A 197 11.12 -4.76 -21.26
N GLU A 198 12.43 -4.50 -21.31
CA GLU A 198 13.09 -3.88 -22.47
C GLU A 198 12.98 -4.76 -23.72
N LYS A 199 13.12 -6.09 -23.56
CA LYS A 199 12.90 -7.05 -24.64
C LYS A 199 11.47 -7.00 -25.18
N PHE A 200 10.45 -6.94 -24.30
CA PHE A 200 9.06 -6.78 -24.73
C PHE A 200 8.82 -5.46 -25.48
N ILE A 201 9.51 -4.38 -25.08
CA ILE A 201 9.46 -3.10 -25.79
C ILE A 201 10.09 -3.20 -27.17
N ALA A 202 11.25 -3.86 -27.27
CA ALA A 202 12.01 -3.97 -28.52
C ALA A 202 11.35 -4.91 -29.55
N GLU A 203 10.79 -6.03 -29.10
CA GLU A 203 10.17 -7.01 -29.98
C GLU A 203 8.75 -6.61 -30.41
N ALA A 204 8.02 -5.89 -29.54
CA ALA A 204 6.65 -5.43 -29.78
C ALA A 204 5.70 -6.53 -30.33
N LYS A 205 5.87 -7.77 -29.85
CA LYS A 205 5.07 -8.92 -30.26
C LYS A 205 3.78 -9.01 -29.44
N ASP A 206 2.76 -9.56 -30.08
CA ASP A 206 1.52 -9.92 -29.42
C ASP A 206 1.76 -11.03 -28.38
N LEU A 207 1.05 -10.95 -27.25
CA LEU A 207 1.17 -11.90 -26.15
C LEU A 207 -0.09 -12.75 -26.04
N SER A 208 0.09 -14.07 -26.06
CA SER A 208 -1.00 -15.02 -25.83
C SER A 208 -1.18 -15.23 -24.34
N VAL A 209 -2.33 -14.81 -23.81
CA VAL A 209 -2.70 -14.94 -22.40
C VAL A 209 -3.60 -16.18 -22.26
N PRO A 210 -3.21 -17.20 -21.47
CA PRO A 210 -4.02 -18.38 -21.27
C PRO A 210 -5.29 -18.06 -20.47
N GLY A 211 -6.41 -18.63 -20.91
CA GLY A 211 -7.70 -18.52 -20.26
C GLY A 211 -7.97 -19.67 -19.28
N VAL A 212 -9.13 -19.60 -18.61
CA VAL A 212 -9.57 -20.57 -17.59
C VAL A 212 -9.46 -22.01 -18.08
N ASN A 213 -9.90 -22.28 -19.31
CA ASN A 213 -10.01 -23.63 -19.85
C ASN A 213 -8.65 -24.32 -20.08
N CYS A 214 -7.55 -23.57 -20.19
CA CYS A 214 -6.20 -24.13 -20.27
C CYS A 214 -5.81 -24.92 -19.01
N PHE A 215 -6.45 -24.62 -17.87
CA PHE A 215 -6.17 -25.22 -16.58
C PHE A 215 -7.35 -26.05 -16.05
N LEU A 216 -8.57 -25.56 -16.26
CA LEU A 216 -9.78 -26.24 -15.79
C LEU A 216 -10.00 -27.57 -16.52
N THR A 217 -9.91 -27.61 -17.85
CA THR A 217 -10.18 -28.82 -18.63
C THR A 217 -9.26 -29.98 -18.25
N PRO A 218 -7.92 -29.79 -18.15
CA PRO A 218 -7.04 -30.86 -17.70
C PRO A 218 -7.32 -31.33 -16.26
N PHE A 219 -7.80 -30.44 -15.38
CA PHE A 219 -8.23 -30.81 -14.04
C PHE A 219 -9.52 -31.65 -14.08
N LEU A 220 -10.52 -31.29 -14.88
CA LEU A 220 -11.77 -32.06 -14.99
C LEU A 220 -11.52 -33.46 -15.56
N GLU A 221 -10.68 -33.57 -16.59
CA GLU A 221 -10.38 -34.84 -17.24
C GLU A 221 -9.54 -35.76 -16.36
N LYS A 222 -8.48 -35.22 -15.75
CA LYS A 222 -7.43 -36.04 -15.10
C LYS A 222 -7.44 -35.93 -13.57
N GLY A 223 -8.06 -34.92 -12.99
CA GLY A 223 -8.10 -34.68 -11.54
C GLY A 223 -8.78 -35.80 -10.79
N GLY A 224 -9.98 -36.22 -11.21
CA GLY A 224 -10.70 -37.36 -10.61
C GLY A 224 -9.89 -38.66 -10.64
N MET A 225 -9.21 -38.94 -11.76
CA MET A 225 -8.31 -40.10 -11.90
C MET A 225 -7.05 -39.98 -11.05
N SER A 226 -6.50 -38.77 -10.92
CA SER A 226 -5.27 -38.51 -10.15
C SER A 226 -5.49 -38.61 -8.64
N LEU A 227 -6.72 -38.32 -8.19
CA LEU A 227 -7.12 -38.29 -6.78
C LEU A 227 -7.89 -39.55 -6.33
N GLY A 228 -8.33 -40.39 -7.27
CA GLY A 228 -9.17 -41.57 -7.03
C GLY A 228 -8.59 -42.61 -6.06
N VAL A 229 -7.27 -42.64 -5.90
CA VAL A 229 -6.58 -43.50 -4.92
C VAL A 229 -6.88 -43.07 -3.47
N GLY A 230 -6.92 -41.76 -3.20
CA GLY A 230 -7.14 -41.21 -1.86
C GLY A 230 -8.62 -40.98 -1.48
N ILE A 231 -9.52 -40.91 -2.48
CA ILE A 231 -10.94 -40.60 -2.26
C ILE A 231 -11.84 -41.83 -2.46
N ALA A 232 -11.54 -42.70 -3.42
CA ALA A 232 -12.43 -43.80 -3.83
C ALA A 232 -11.82 -45.20 -3.68
N GLY A 233 -10.56 -45.32 -3.25
CA GLY A 233 -9.87 -46.61 -3.10
C GLY A 233 -9.69 -47.38 -4.43
N MET A 234 -9.81 -46.70 -5.57
CA MET A 234 -9.65 -47.33 -6.88
C MET A 234 -8.18 -47.33 -7.29
N ASN A 235 -7.64 -48.52 -7.59
CA ASN A 235 -6.26 -48.77 -8.05
C ASN A 235 -6.00 -48.33 -9.51
N VAL A 236 -6.55 -47.19 -9.94
CA VAL A 236 -6.21 -46.61 -11.25
C VAL A 236 -5.19 -45.51 -11.02
N LEU A 237 -3.92 -45.91 -11.00
CA LEU A 237 -2.80 -44.98 -10.99
C LEU A 237 -2.78 -44.21 -12.30
N CYS A 238 -3.20 -42.95 -12.29
CA CYS A 238 -2.86 -42.04 -13.37
C CYS A 238 -1.33 -41.95 -13.44
N MET A 239 -0.70 -42.41 -14.52
CA MET A 239 0.75 -42.52 -14.62
C MET A 239 1.49 -41.17 -14.52
N TRP A 240 0.79 -40.04 -14.68
CA TRP A 240 1.40 -38.71 -14.79
C TRP A 240 0.56 -37.64 -14.10
N ALA A 241 1.21 -36.65 -13.47
CA ALA A 241 0.53 -35.47 -12.95
C ALA A 241 -0.13 -34.66 -14.09
N PRO A 242 -1.34 -34.12 -13.88
CA PRO A 242 -2.03 -33.34 -14.91
C PRO A 242 -1.26 -32.04 -15.20
N ARG A 243 -1.28 -31.61 -16.46
CA ARG A 243 -0.57 -30.43 -16.97
C ARG A 243 -1.53 -29.50 -17.72
N PRO A 244 -1.26 -28.19 -17.74
CA PRO A 244 -2.06 -27.25 -18.52
C PRO A 244 -1.96 -27.55 -20.02
N VAL A 245 -3.02 -27.19 -20.74
CA VAL A 245 -3.08 -27.27 -22.21
C VAL A 245 -3.35 -25.86 -22.74
N PHE A 246 -2.26 -25.13 -23.01
CA PHE A 246 -2.31 -23.70 -23.36
C PHE A 246 -2.99 -23.38 -24.69
N SER A 247 -3.20 -24.38 -25.55
CA SER A 247 -3.90 -24.23 -26.83
C SER A 247 -5.43 -24.17 -26.73
N LEU A 248 -6.03 -24.45 -25.56
CA LEU A 248 -7.48 -24.57 -25.42
C LEU A 248 -8.22 -23.23 -25.45
N SER A 249 -7.66 -22.20 -24.82
CA SER A 249 -8.31 -20.90 -24.71
C SER A 249 -7.27 -19.83 -24.47
N THR A 250 -7.10 -18.92 -25.42
CA THR A 250 -6.17 -17.79 -25.27
C THR A 250 -6.83 -16.48 -25.65
N VAL A 251 -6.41 -15.41 -24.97
CA VAL A 251 -6.74 -14.03 -25.33
C VAL A 251 -5.44 -13.36 -25.77
N THR A 252 -5.46 -12.70 -26.92
CA THR A 252 -4.27 -12.03 -27.45
C THR A 252 -4.27 -10.57 -27.02
N LEU A 253 -3.19 -10.14 -26.36
CA LEU A 253 -2.90 -8.73 -26.11
C LEU A 253 -1.98 -8.20 -27.20
N THR A 254 -2.26 -6.99 -27.70
CA THR A 254 -1.48 -6.44 -28.82
C THR A 254 -0.09 -6.01 -28.36
N GLY A 255 0.90 -6.15 -29.23
CA GLY A 255 2.27 -5.70 -28.98
C GLY A 255 2.36 -4.23 -28.57
N ALA A 256 1.53 -3.37 -29.15
CA ALA A 256 1.47 -1.95 -28.80
C ALA A 256 1.02 -1.70 -27.35
N GLU A 257 0.02 -2.45 -26.87
CA GLU A 257 -0.46 -2.34 -25.49
C GLU A 257 0.58 -2.85 -24.49
N ILE A 258 1.25 -3.95 -24.82
CA ILE A 258 2.32 -4.54 -24.00
C ILE A 258 3.50 -3.57 -23.91
N VAL A 259 3.95 -3.01 -25.04
CA VAL A 259 5.03 -2.02 -25.10
C VAL A 259 4.69 -0.84 -24.21
N SER A 260 3.47 -0.32 -24.28
CA SER A 260 3.07 0.83 -23.47
C SER A 260 3.02 0.49 -21.97
N ALA A 261 2.48 -0.67 -21.61
CA ALA A 261 2.46 -1.16 -20.24
C ALA A 261 3.89 -1.34 -19.69
N CYS A 262 4.80 -1.96 -20.45
CA CYS A 262 6.21 -2.11 -20.08
C CYS A 262 6.91 -0.76 -19.89
N ARG A 263 6.69 0.20 -20.80
CA ARG A 263 7.22 1.56 -20.66
C ARG A 263 6.70 2.23 -19.39
N PHE A 264 5.44 2.01 -19.03
CA PHE A 264 4.87 2.54 -17.80
C PHE A 264 5.43 1.88 -16.53
N GLU A 265 5.67 0.57 -16.52
CA GLU A 265 6.39 -0.10 -15.42
C GLU A 265 7.82 0.46 -15.27
N LEU A 266 8.58 0.54 -16.36
CA LEU A 266 9.95 1.07 -16.35
C LEU A 266 9.99 2.55 -15.97
N LEU A 267 9.05 3.36 -16.43
CA LEU A 267 8.90 4.76 -16.02
C LEU A 267 8.82 4.86 -14.50
N ARG A 268 7.91 4.08 -13.90
CA ARG A 268 7.72 4.06 -12.44
C ARG A 268 9.00 3.68 -11.74
N PHE A 269 9.65 2.61 -12.18
CA PHE A 269 10.91 2.13 -11.61
C PHE A 269 12.05 3.17 -11.70
N HIS A 270 12.31 3.73 -12.89
CA HIS A 270 13.38 4.71 -13.11
C HIS A 270 13.12 6.04 -12.40
N PHE A 271 11.89 6.55 -12.46
CA PHE A 271 11.51 7.77 -11.74
C PHE A 271 11.74 7.60 -10.24
N ALA A 272 11.29 6.47 -9.70
CA ALA A 272 11.45 6.16 -8.30
C ALA A 272 12.95 6.14 -7.94
N ASN A 273 13.80 5.51 -8.77
CA ASN A 273 15.26 5.41 -8.58
C ASN A 273 16.04 6.70 -8.85
N GLY A 274 15.38 7.78 -9.24
CA GLY A 274 16.01 9.07 -9.51
C GLY A 274 16.68 9.17 -10.89
N ALA A 275 16.50 8.17 -11.77
CA ALA A 275 16.95 8.20 -13.15
C ALA A 275 15.96 9.03 -14.01
N MET A 276 15.94 10.34 -13.77
CA MET A 276 14.93 11.25 -14.31
C MET A 276 14.97 11.37 -15.84
N ASP A 277 16.15 11.33 -16.46
CA ASP A 277 16.29 11.44 -17.91
C ASP A 277 15.69 10.24 -18.63
N THR A 278 15.97 9.02 -18.13
CA THR A 278 15.37 7.77 -18.64
C THR A 278 13.86 7.75 -18.43
N ALA A 279 13.40 8.16 -17.24
CA ALA A 279 11.98 8.27 -16.93
C ALA A 279 11.27 9.26 -17.88
N LEU A 280 11.88 10.43 -18.13
CA LEU A 280 11.35 11.44 -19.04
C LEU A 280 11.23 10.89 -20.47
N GLU A 281 12.22 10.14 -20.94
CA GLU A 281 12.19 9.59 -22.30
C GLU A 281 11.12 8.50 -22.45
N LEU A 282 10.97 7.63 -21.45
CA LEU A 282 9.90 6.63 -21.41
C LEU A 282 8.52 7.30 -21.42
N LEU A 283 8.32 8.35 -20.61
CA LEU A 283 7.03 9.05 -20.50
C LEU A 283 6.53 9.61 -21.83
N LYS A 284 7.43 10.13 -22.68
CA LYS A 284 7.07 10.68 -24.00
C LYS A 284 6.54 9.62 -24.97
N GLN A 285 6.90 8.35 -24.77
CA GLN A 285 6.60 7.24 -25.67
C GLN A 285 5.42 6.38 -25.20
N ILE A 286 4.80 6.70 -24.06
CA ILE A 286 3.64 5.98 -23.53
C ILE A 286 2.38 6.40 -24.29
N THR A 287 1.61 5.41 -24.72
CA THR A 287 0.29 5.58 -25.34
C THR A 287 -0.76 4.88 -24.50
N LEU A 288 -1.97 5.43 -24.39
CA LEU A 288 -3.00 4.79 -23.56
C LEU A 288 -3.51 3.50 -24.24
N PRO A 289 -3.44 2.34 -23.56
CA PRO A 289 -4.00 1.08 -24.06
C PRO A 289 -5.51 1.20 -24.30
N THR A 290 -6.00 0.46 -25.29
CA THR A 290 -7.43 0.34 -25.60
C THR A 290 -8.11 -0.74 -24.77
N SER A 291 -7.38 -1.81 -24.45
CA SER A 291 -7.84 -2.91 -23.62
C SER A 291 -8.07 -2.47 -22.17
N THR A 292 -9.14 -3.01 -21.58
CA THR A 292 -9.45 -2.86 -20.16
C THR A 292 -8.79 -3.93 -19.30
N SER A 293 -8.00 -4.84 -19.88
CA SER A 293 -7.34 -5.91 -19.14
C SER A 293 -6.37 -5.35 -18.09
N PRO A 294 -6.38 -5.86 -16.84
CA PRO A 294 -5.49 -5.41 -15.78
C PRO A 294 -4.01 -5.66 -16.09
N LEU A 295 -3.70 -6.56 -17.03
CA LEU A 295 -2.34 -6.86 -17.47
C LEU A 295 -1.67 -5.66 -18.14
N VAL A 296 -2.41 -4.88 -18.94
CA VAL A 296 -1.88 -3.74 -19.70
C VAL A 296 -2.41 -2.39 -19.22
N MET A 297 -3.39 -2.37 -18.32
CA MET A 297 -4.01 -1.13 -17.85
C MET A 297 -3.00 -0.12 -17.27
N ILE A 298 -3.16 1.15 -17.64
CA ILE A 298 -2.40 2.28 -17.10
C ILE A 298 -3.34 3.21 -16.33
N ASP A 299 -3.05 3.44 -15.05
CA ASP A 299 -3.79 4.42 -14.25
C ASP A 299 -3.53 5.84 -14.78
N ARG A 300 -4.58 6.44 -15.35
CA ARG A 300 -4.52 7.79 -15.93
C ARG A 300 -4.18 8.86 -14.89
N LYS A 301 -4.60 8.72 -13.64
CA LYS A 301 -4.28 9.67 -12.57
C LYS A 301 -2.80 9.60 -12.23
N GLU A 302 -2.26 8.39 -12.11
CA GLU A 302 -0.85 8.17 -11.84
C GLU A 302 0.02 8.69 -13.00
N LEU A 303 -0.34 8.35 -14.25
CA LEU A 303 0.34 8.85 -15.44
C LEU A 303 0.34 10.38 -15.53
N ASN A 304 -0.80 11.03 -15.24
CA ASN A 304 -0.86 12.50 -15.15
C ASN A 304 0.03 13.07 -14.03
N GLY A 305 0.15 12.35 -12.91
CA GLY A 305 1.10 12.70 -11.85
C GLY A 305 2.55 12.75 -12.35
N TYR A 306 2.95 11.82 -13.22
CA TYR A 306 4.28 11.83 -13.84
C TYR A 306 4.48 12.98 -14.81
N TYR A 307 3.50 13.31 -15.66
CA TYR A 307 3.55 14.51 -16.52
C TYR A 307 3.76 15.79 -15.71
N LEU A 308 3.04 15.94 -14.60
CA LEU A 308 3.20 17.08 -13.70
C LEU A 308 4.56 17.09 -12.99
N ALA A 309 5.01 15.94 -12.48
CA ALA A 309 6.26 15.83 -11.73
C ALA A 309 7.50 16.09 -12.62
N LEU A 310 7.46 15.66 -13.88
CA LEU A 310 8.54 15.84 -14.85
C LEU A 310 8.39 17.11 -15.70
N ASN A 311 7.39 17.95 -15.40
CA ASN A 311 7.11 19.20 -16.10
C ASN A 311 6.94 19.03 -17.63
N VAL A 312 6.26 17.96 -18.04
CA VAL A 312 5.94 17.64 -19.43
C VAL A 312 4.48 17.96 -19.71
N PRO A 313 4.13 18.64 -20.81
CA PRO A 313 2.74 18.85 -21.19
C PRO A 313 2.00 17.51 -21.33
N SER A 314 0.93 17.32 -20.56
CA SER A 314 0.10 16.11 -20.66
C SER A 314 -0.77 16.18 -21.92
N PRO A 315 -0.79 15.13 -22.76
CA PRO A 315 -1.73 15.02 -23.87
C PRO A 315 -3.15 14.65 -23.40
N MET A 316 -3.31 14.28 -22.12
CA MET A 316 -4.60 13.94 -21.54
C MET A 316 -5.35 15.20 -21.09
N PRO A 317 -6.69 15.18 -21.10
CA PRO A 317 -7.46 16.26 -20.49
C PRO A 317 -7.02 16.42 -19.03
N PRO A 318 -6.94 17.66 -18.52
CA PRO A 318 -6.57 17.91 -17.14
C PRO A 318 -7.51 17.10 -16.25
N VAL A 319 -6.95 16.15 -15.49
CA VAL A 319 -7.72 15.40 -14.50
C VAL A 319 -8.39 16.44 -13.60
N PRO A 320 -9.70 16.35 -13.33
CA PRO A 320 -10.32 17.18 -12.32
C PRO A 320 -9.62 16.82 -11.01
N ILE A 321 -8.63 17.62 -10.64
CA ILE A 321 -7.99 17.53 -9.36
C ILE A 321 -9.09 18.00 -8.40
N GLY A 322 -9.85 17.04 -7.87
CA GLY A 322 -10.79 17.29 -6.76
C GLY A 322 -10.05 17.80 -5.50
N ALA A 323 -8.72 17.84 -5.52
CA ALA A 323 -7.98 18.65 -4.57
C ALA A 323 -8.19 20.12 -4.94
N LYS A 324 -9.04 20.80 -4.16
CA LYS A 324 -9.06 22.27 -4.09
C LYS A 324 -7.61 22.75 -4.20
N ASP A 325 -7.29 23.57 -5.20
CA ASP A 325 -5.92 24.08 -5.31
C ASP A 325 -5.52 24.75 -3.99
N PHE A 326 -4.33 24.43 -3.50
CA PHE A 326 -3.82 25.07 -2.30
C PHE A 326 -3.41 26.50 -2.62
N ILE A 327 -4.36 27.42 -2.44
CA ILE A 327 -4.19 28.85 -2.60
C ILE A 327 -4.11 29.47 -1.19
N PRO A 328 -2.93 29.90 -0.71
CA PRO A 328 -2.78 30.53 0.59
C PRO A 328 -3.23 32.00 0.52
N ASP A 329 -4.54 32.22 0.47
CA ASP A 329 -5.17 33.54 0.46
C ASP A 329 -5.69 33.96 1.85
N GLN A 330 -6.31 35.14 1.93
CA GLN A 330 -6.88 35.63 3.18
C GLN A 330 -8.10 34.81 3.65
N LYS A 331 -8.82 34.14 2.74
CA LYS A 331 -9.98 33.30 3.08
C LYS A 331 -9.55 32.04 3.83
N LEU A 332 -8.41 31.46 3.46
CA LEU A 332 -7.86 30.27 4.11
C LEU A 332 -7.49 30.50 5.58
N LEU A 333 -7.14 31.72 5.99
CA LEU A 333 -6.78 32.04 7.38
C LEU A 333 -7.93 31.79 8.37
N THR A 334 -9.16 31.97 7.92
CA THR A 334 -10.38 31.88 8.72
C THR A 334 -11.20 30.62 8.44
N ASP A 335 -10.89 29.88 7.38
CA ASP A 335 -11.58 28.63 7.03
C ASP A 335 -10.99 27.44 7.80
N ASP A 336 -11.42 27.29 9.06
CA ASP A 336 -11.03 26.16 9.91
C ASP A 336 -11.59 24.81 9.43
N THR A 337 -12.53 24.80 8.47
CA THR A 337 -13.06 23.56 7.87
C THR A 337 -12.16 23.01 6.76
N SER A 338 -11.32 23.87 6.17
CA SER A 338 -10.37 23.49 5.13
C SER A 338 -9.33 22.49 5.62
N THR A 339 -9.15 21.39 4.89
CA THR A 339 -8.09 20.42 5.11
C THR A 339 -6.69 21.05 5.09
N PHE A 340 -6.49 22.10 4.27
CA PHE A 340 -5.22 22.84 4.22
C PHE A 340 -4.99 23.70 5.46
N ARG A 341 -6.05 24.17 6.12
CA ARG A 341 -5.94 24.94 7.37
C ARG A 341 -5.73 24.04 8.58
N ARG A 342 -6.38 22.87 8.60
CA ARG A 342 -6.27 21.87 9.68
C ARG A 342 -4.87 21.26 9.78
N LEU A 343 -4.24 21.00 8.64
CA LEU A 343 -2.94 20.33 8.59
C LEU A 343 -1.76 21.31 8.70
N ARG A 344 -0.86 21.04 9.67
CA ARG A 344 0.30 21.89 9.97
C ARG A 344 1.27 22.05 8.79
N VAL A 345 1.48 21.00 8.00
CA VAL A 345 2.39 21.04 6.83
C VAL A 345 1.92 22.11 5.83
N TRP A 346 0.62 22.18 5.58
CA TRP A 346 0.02 23.17 4.69
C TRP A 346 0.03 24.58 5.30
N ARG A 347 -0.22 24.71 6.61
CA ARG A 347 -0.03 25.99 7.33
C ARG A 347 1.39 26.54 7.19
N GLN A 348 2.40 25.69 7.32
CA GLN A 348 3.81 26.09 7.17
C GLN A 348 4.13 26.46 5.71
N ARG A 349 3.61 25.69 4.75
CA ARG A 349 3.73 25.97 3.32
C ARG A 349 3.06 27.29 2.92
N ALA A 350 1.98 27.69 3.59
CA ALA A 350 1.35 28.99 3.36
C ALA A 350 2.30 30.16 3.70
N VAL A 351 3.06 30.05 4.80
CA VAL A 351 4.05 31.06 5.20
C VAL A 351 5.18 31.17 4.19
N THR A 352 5.64 30.06 3.62
CA THR A 352 6.73 30.08 2.64
C THR A 352 6.28 30.56 1.25
N ARG A 353 5.00 30.39 0.91
CA ARG A 353 4.42 30.81 -0.39
C ARG A 353 3.82 32.21 -0.40
N THR A 354 3.74 32.88 0.74
CA THR A 354 3.20 34.23 0.86
C THR A 354 4.31 35.21 1.24
N SER A 355 4.11 36.48 0.89
CA SER A 355 5.03 37.58 1.21
C SER A 355 4.29 38.76 1.84
N GLY A 356 5.03 39.72 2.38
CA GLY A 356 4.48 40.97 2.93
C GLY A 356 3.44 40.75 4.04
N GLN A 357 2.34 41.51 3.98
CA GLN A 357 1.31 41.49 5.02
C GLN A 357 0.59 40.13 5.14
N LEU A 358 0.45 39.40 4.03
CA LEU A 358 -0.21 38.10 4.02
C LEU A 358 0.64 37.03 4.73
N GLN A 359 1.96 37.08 4.53
CA GLN A 359 2.89 36.22 5.26
C GLN A 359 2.83 36.45 6.77
N VAL A 360 2.79 37.71 7.19
CA VAL A 360 2.63 38.11 8.59
C VAL A 360 1.31 37.60 9.17
N ALA A 361 0.22 37.64 8.38
CA ALA A 361 -1.07 37.09 8.76
C ALA A 361 -1.02 35.56 8.96
N PHE A 362 -0.42 34.81 8.02
CA PHE A 362 -0.23 33.37 8.20
C PHE A 362 0.66 33.03 9.40
N ARG A 363 1.76 33.75 9.63
CA ARG A 363 2.63 33.55 10.79
C ARG A 363 1.86 33.71 12.10
N SER A 364 1.14 34.82 12.26
CA SER A 364 0.36 35.11 13.48
C SER A 364 -0.79 34.12 13.70
N GLU A 365 -1.56 33.80 12.66
CA GLU A 365 -2.67 32.84 12.72
C GLU A 365 -2.21 31.40 12.99
N ASN A 366 -1.03 31.01 12.49
CA ASN A 366 -0.44 29.70 12.77
C ASN A 366 0.03 29.60 14.21
N VAL A 367 0.62 30.68 14.75
CA VAL A 367 1.05 30.71 16.16
C VAL A 367 -0.16 30.62 17.08
N ALA A 368 -1.25 31.35 16.81
CA ALA A 368 -2.49 31.24 17.58
C ALA A 368 -3.09 29.82 17.54
N LYS A 369 -3.07 29.16 16.36
CA LYS A 369 -3.56 27.78 16.22
C LYS A 369 -2.71 26.76 16.98
N ASP A 370 -1.38 26.91 16.95
CA ASP A 370 -0.45 26.05 17.69
C ASP A 370 -0.67 26.17 19.22
N VAL A 371 -1.05 27.35 19.72
CA VAL A 371 -1.43 27.56 21.13
C VAL A 371 -2.68 26.76 21.50
N LEU A 372 -3.71 26.80 20.66
CA LEU A 372 -4.95 26.03 20.88
C LEU A 372 -4.69 24.53 20.87
N GLU A 373 -3.84 24.06 19.95
CA GLU A 373 -3.41 22.66 19.84
C GLU A 373 -2.46 22.22 20.97
N GLY A 374 -2.03 23.13 21.86
CA GLY A 374 -1.19 22.80 23.01
C GLY A 374 0.30 22.67 22.71
N ARG A 375 0.78 23.26 21.61
CA ARG A 375 2.16 23.12 21.12
C ARG A 375 2.98 24.38 21.43
N ALA A 376 3.26 24.59 22.70
CA ALA A 376 3.84 25.84 23.23
C ALA A 376 5.34 26.03 23.00
N THR A 377 6.11 24.98 22.70
CA THR A 377 7.58 24.96 22.79
C THR A 377 8.32 25.90 21.82
N SER A 378 7.67 26.41 20.77
CA SER A 378 8.29 27.28 19.75
C SER A 378 7.57 28.62 19.54
N VAL A 379 6.63 28.98 20.42
CA VAL A 379 5.79 30.19 20.25
C VAL A 379 6.60 31.47 20.49
N ARG A 380 7.51 31.48 21.48
CA ARG A 380 8.32 32.65 21.86
C ARG A 380 9.13 33.23 20.70
N GLN A 381 9.90 32.40 20.02
CA GLN A 381 10.78 32.83 18.91
C GLN A 381 10.00 33.41 17.72
N ARG A 382 8.71 33.07 17.60
CA ARG A 382 7.85 33.51 16.50
C ARG A 382 7.08 34.80 16.80
N LEU A 383 7.18 35.33 18.02
CA LEU A 383 6.46 36.52 18.51
C LEU A 383 7.41 37.70 18.82
N LEU A 384 8.58 37.76 18.20
CA LEU A 384 9.55 38.85 18.42
C LEU A 384 9.13 40.17 17.75
N GLU A 385 8.40 40.10 16.63
CA GLU A 385 7.96 41.28 15.89
C GLU A 385 6.61 41.81 16.43
N LYS A 386 6.55 43.11 16.75
CA LYS A 386 5.35 43.76 17.30
C LYS A 386 4.09 43.58 16.45
N ILE A 387 4.23 43.63 15.12
CA ILE A 387 3.10 43.45 14.19
C ILE A 387 2.55 42.02 14.28
N ILE A 388 3.42 41.02 14.46
CA ILE A 388 3.02 39.63 14.64
C ILE A 388 2.33 39.46 16.00
N GLN A 389 2.84 40.07 17.07
CA GLN A 389 2.23 40.04 18.41
C GLN A 389 0.78 40.56 18.39
N GLN A 390 0.56 41.72 17.77
CA GLN A 390 -0.75 42.35 17.64
C GLN A 390 -1.76 41.44 16.92
N ARG A 391 -1.36 40.87 15.78
CA ARG A 391 -2.23 39.98 15.01
C ARG A 391 -2.44 38.63 15.71
N PHE A 392 -1.42 38.12 16.39
CA PHE A 392 -1.50 36.90 17.19
C PHE A 392 -2.57 37.04 18.28
N ILE A 393 -2.54 38.14 19.04
CA ILE A 393 -3.51 38.38 20.13
C ILE A 393 -4.94 38.44 19.57
N LYS A 394 -5.16 39.19 18.49
CA LYS A 394 -6.49 39.28 17.85
C LYS A 394 -6.97 37.93 17.31
N SER A 395 -6.08 37.16 16.69
CA SER A 395 -6.41 35.81 16.20
C SER A 395 -6.73 34.85 17.35
N LEU A 396 -5.96 34.89 18.43
CA LEU A 396 -6.19 34.06 19.60
C LEU A 396 -7.51 34.44 20.29
N GLN A 397 -7.83 35.74 20.42
CA GLN A 397 -9.13 36.21 20.93
C GLN A 397 -10.30 35.69 20.10
N ARG A 398 -10.19 35.75 18.77
CA ARG A 398 -11.23 35.21 17.87
C ARG A 398 -11.44 33.72 18.12
N GLN A 399 -10.36 32.95 18.21
CA GLN A 399 -10.45 31.49 18.29
C GLN A 399 -10.77 30.96 19.69
N ILE A 400 -10.33 31.63 20.77
CA ILE A 400 -10.59 31.18 22.15
C ILE A 400 -12.07 31.25 22.52
N SER A 401 -12.83 32.15 21.88
CA SER A 401 -14.29 32.25 22.05
C SER A 401 -15.02 30.93 21.74
N ASN A 402 -14.46 30.12 20.83
CA ASN A 402 -15.01 28.83 20.43
C ASN A 402 -14.52 27.64 21.28
N VAL A 403 -13.56 27.85 22.18
CA VAL A 403 -13.03 26.78 23.06
C VAL A 403 -13.94 26.63 24.27
N ARG A 404 -14.66 25.51 24.38
CA ARG A 404 -15.52 25.21 25.56
C ARG A 404 -14.77 24.48 26.68
N ASP A 405 -13.66 23.84 26.37
CA ASP A 405 -12.87 23.06 27.33
C ASP A 405 -12.12 23.97 28.33
N VAL A 406 -12.41 23.77 29.62
CA VAL A 406 -11.84 24.51 30.74
C VAL A 406 -10.35 24.23 30.92
N VAL A 407 -9.89 23.00 30.66
CA VAL A 407 -8.48 22.61 30.78
C VAL A 407 -7.66 23.30 29.69
N VAL A 408 -8.17 23.32 28.46
CA VAL A 408 -7.52 24.03 27.35
C VAL A 408 -7.46 25.53 27.63
N ARG A 409 -8.52 26.15 28.15
CA ARG A 409 -8.51 27.57 28.55
C ARG A 409 -7.43 27.86 29.60
N ARG A 410 -7.34 27.04 30.66
CA ARG A 410 -6.30 27.20 31.70
C ARG A 410 -4.88 27.08 31.14
N ARG A 411 -4.65 26.17 30.18
CA ARG A 411 -3.35 26.03 29.50
C ARG A 411 -2.99 27.26 28.67
N ILE A 412 -3.96 27.84 27.98
CA ILE A 412 -3.77 29.07 27.20
C ILE A 412 -3.44 30.23 28.15
N ASP A 413 -4.17 30.36 29.26
CA ASP A 413 -3.89 31.37 30.28
C ASP A 413 -2.44 31.25 30.82
N ALA A 414 -2.02 30.03 31.18
CA ALA A 414 -0.65 29.75 31.63
C ALA A 414 0.42 30.12 30.59
N LEU A 415 0.14 29.86 29.30
CA LEU A 415 1.05 30.23 28.22
C LEU A 415 1.13 31.75 28.03
N LEU A 416 0.00 32.46 28.09
CA LEU A 416 -0.02 33.93 27.97
C LEU A 416 0.76 34.60 29.11
N ILE A 417 0.70 34.02 30.31
CA ILE A 417 1.53 34.44 31.44
C ILE A 417 3.02 34.28 31.12
N PHE A 418 3.42 33.09 30.65
CA PHE A 418 4.79 32.82 30.25
C PHE A 418 5.28 33.79 29.15
N LEU A 419 4.43 34.10 28.17
CA LEU A 419 4.76 35.05 27.09
C LEU A 419 4.89 36.48 27.61
N CYS A 420 4.04 36.92 28.55
CA CYS A 420 4.19 38.23 29.21
C CYS A 420 5.55 38.36 29.92
N ALA A 421 6.06 37.28 30.50
CA ALA A 421 7.35 37.27 31.20
C ALA A 421 8.56 37.19 30.26
N THR A 422 8.40 36.65 29.04
CA THR A 422 9.53 36.25 28.18
C THR A 422 9.60 36.96 26.82
N VAL A 423 8.54 37.68 26.43
CA VAL A 423 8.44 38.43 25.17
C VAL A 423 8.16 39.91 25.49
N ALA A 424 9.09 40.79 25.10
CA ALA A 424 8.95 42.23 25.32
C ALA A 424 7.73 42.80 24.57
N GLY A 425 6.95 43.66 25.23
CA GLY A 425 5.78 44.33 24.64
C GLY A 425 4.49 43.51 24.66
N MET A 426 4.56 42.21 24.99
CA MET A 426 3.40 41.30 24.95
C MET A 426 2.31 41.70 25.97
N ARG A 427 2.73 42.10 27.17
CA ARG A 427 1.80 42.50 28.25
C ARG A 427 1.05 43.78 27.87
N GLU A 428 1.77 44.78 27.37
CA GLU A 428 1.19 46.06 26.94
C GLU A 428 0.20 45.85 25.79
N GLU A 429 0.50 44.94 24.86
CA GLU A 429 -0.37 44.67 23.72
C GLU A 429 -1.62 43.85 24.10
N LEU A 430 -1.49 42.91 25.05
CA LEU A 430 -2.64 42.20 25.61
C LEU A 430 -3.61 43.15 26.32
N LEU A 431 -3.07 44.10 27.10
CA LEU A 431 -3.86 45.15 27.76
C LEU A 431 -4.54 46.05 26.73
N ARG A 432 -3.83 46.47 25.68
CA ARG A 432 -4.42 47.29 24.60
C ARG A 432 -5.56 46.58 23.89
N CYS A 433 -5.48 45.26 23.71
CA CYS A 433 -6.52 44.48 23.03
C CYS A 433 -7.70 44.10 23.94
N GLY A 434 -7.78 44.63 25.17
CA GLY A 434 -8.90 44.36 26.07
C GLY A 434 -8.97 42.91 26.56
N TRP A 435 -7.82 42.23 26.68
CA TRP A 435 -7.78 40.90 27.29
C TRP A 435 -8.00 41.05 28.82
N ASP A 436 -9.23 40.79 29.24
CA ASP A 436 -9.83 41.23 30.51
C ASP A 436 -9.05 40.81 31.78
N THR A 437 -8.85 41.76 32.70
CA THR A 437 -8.30 41.50 34.06
C THR A 437 -8.82 42.46 35.11
N PRO A 438 -9.12 41.94 36.33
CA PRO A 438 -8.45 42.49 37.52
C PRO A 438 -7.73 41.46 38.44
N SER A 439 -7.84 40.15 38.22
CA SER A 439 -7.25 39.13 39.14
C SER A 439 -6.32 38.09 38.50
N ARG A 440 -6.30 37.92 37.16
CA ARG A 440 -5.50 36.87 36.50
C ARG A 440 -4.08 37.25 36.07
N LEU A 441 -3.76 38.54 35.86
CA LEU A 441 -2.40 38.98 35.50
C LEU A 441 -1.65 39.66 36.67
N ARG A 442 -2.34 40.04 37.76
CA ARG A 442 -1.75 40.81 38.89
C ARG A 442 -0.76 40.00 39.74
N SER A 443 -0.85 38.68 39.78
CA SER A 443 0.09 37.83 40.55
C SER A 443 1.31 37.35 39.75
N LEU A 444 1.45 37.69 38.47
CA LEU A 444 2.08 36.78 37.51
C LEU A 444 3.22 37.34 36.62
N ALA A 445 3.87 38.43 37.01
CA ALA A 445 5.23 38.75 36.54
C ALA A 445 5.81 39.95 37.32
N SER A 446 6.51 39.69 38.43
CA SER A 446 7.69 40.50 38.71
C SER A 446 8.67 40.21 37.57
N GLN A 447 9.16 41.25 36.89
CA GLN A 447 10.19 41.06 35.87
C GLN A 447 11.34 40.29 36.53
N ALA A 448 11.69 39.11 36.01
CA ALA A 448 12.92 38.46 36.42
C ALA A 448 14.06 39.47 36.21
N PRO A 449 14.93 39.70 37.21
CA PRO A 449 16.03 40.64 37.07
C PRO A 449 16.82 40.31 35.80
N LYS A 450 17.18 41.34 35.03
CA LYS A 450 17.97 41.21 33.81
C LYS A 450 19.24 40.42 34.15
N THR A 451 19.25 39.12 33.89
CA THR A 451 20.46 38.32 33.95
C THR A 451 21.32 38.76 32.79
N VAL A 452 22.34 39.55 33.12
CA VAL A 452 23.44 39.87 32.22
C VAL A 452 24.04 38.52 31.81
N THR A 453 23.83 38.12 30.56
CA THR A 453 24.58 37.02 29.96
C THR A 453 26.06 37.35 30.10
N PRO A 454 26.88 36.50 30.75
CA PRO A 454 28.31 36.73 30.78
C PRO A 454 28.86 36.65 29.34
N PRO A 455 29.88 37.45 29.00
CA PRO A 455 30.45 37.42 27.66
C PRO A 455 31.07 36.06 27.35
N VAL A 456 31.03 35.69 26.07
CA VAL A 456 31.43 34.38 25.50
C VAL A 456 32.94 34.06 25.65
N SER A 457 33.69 34.84 26.42
CA SER A 457 35.14 34.71 26.58
C SER A 457 35.60 34.09 27.91
N ALA A 458 34.69 33.58 28.76
CA ALA A 458 35.09 32.80 29.93
C ALA A 458 35.33 31.33 29.53
N GLN A 459 36.53 31.05 29.01
CA GLN A 459 37.05 29.70 28.91
C GLN A 459 37.08 29.05 30.30
N ILE A 460 36.36 27.95 30.49
CA ILE A 460 36.69 27.00 31.56
C ILE A 460 37.55 25.92 30.92
N VAL A 461 38.85 26.17 30.90
CA VAL A 461 39.87 25.14 30.71
C VAL A 461 40.20 24.56 32.08
N LYS A 462 40.01 23.23 32.17
CA LYS A 462 40.67 22.20 33.00
C LYS A 462 40.86 22.42 34.50
N SER A 463 40.32 21.45 35.24
CA SER A 463 41.14 20.40 35.90
C SER A 463 40.42 19.07 35.78
#